data_AF-A0A7D5SNJ0-F1
#
_entry.id   AF-A0A7D5SNJ0-F1
#
_cell.length_a   1.000
_cell.length_b   1.000
_cell.length_c   1.000
_cell.angle_alpha   90.00
_cell.angle_beta   90.00
_cell.angle_gamma   90.00
#
_symmetry.space_group_name_H-M   'P 1'
#
loop_
_entity.id
_entity.type
_entity.pdbx_description
1 polymer ?
#
loop_
_entity_poly.entity_id
_entity_poly.type
_entity_poly.pdbx_seq_one_letter_code
_entity_poly.pdbx_strand_id
1 'polypeptide(L)'
;MKNMVEPVTDPHALDGYYMAMRAKGFSSNTVDSVRRHKCPNCNFEFALVYGRTTACRGCAEAVKNCPKVRCPKCDFEWFIRDVPHINNKYRARSVETHISEVVEKYYEDNGWKKNR
;
A
#
# COMPACT_ATOMS: atom_id res chain seq x y z
N MET A 1 -10.18 0.45 -29.51
CA MET A 1 -10.68 1.47 -28.57
C MET A 1 -9.95 1.30 -27.24
N LYS A 2 -9.09 2.25 -26.87
CA LYS A 2 -8.27 2.18 -25.65
C LYS A 2 -9.12 2.69 -24.47
N ASN A 3 -9.63 1.78 -23.64
CA ASN A 3 -10.19 2.16 -22.34
C ASN A 3 -9.01 2.44 -21.39
N MET A 4 -8.47 3.65 -21.47
CA MET A 4 -7.60 4.18 -20.42
C MET A 4 -8.51 4.62 -19.28
N VAL A 5 -8.51 3.88 -18.17
CA VAL A 5 -9.02 4.42 -16.91
C VAL A 5 -8.07 5.54 -16.54
N GLU A 6 -8.53 6.78 -16.72
CA GLU A 6 -7.77 7.98 -16.36
C GLU A 6 -7.44 7.92 -14.85
N PRO A 7 -6.22 8.29 -14.44
CA PRO A 7 -5.93 8.47 -13.03
C PRO A 7 -6.89 9.55 -12.49
N VAL A 8 -7.47 9.30 -11.32
CA VAL A 8 -8.33 10.29 -10.65
C VAL A 8 -7.43 11.49 -10.27
N THR A 9 -7.34 12.47 -11.16
CA THR A 9 -6.48 13.66 -11.06
C THR A 9 -7.17 14.82 -10.34
N ASP A 10 -8.47 14.69 -10.03
CA ASP A 10 -9.21 15.68 -9.25
C ASP A 10 -9.01 15.45 -7.73
N PRO A 11 -8.34 16.38 -7.02
CA PRO A 11 -8.19 16.30 -5.57
C PRO A 11 -9.53 16.29 -4.81
N HIS A 12 -10.59 16.90 -5.36
CA HIS A 12 -11.91 16.92 -4.72
C HIS A 12 -12.64 15.56 -4.80
N ALA A 13 -12.44 14.82 -5.90
CA ALA A 13 -12.94 13.45 -6.03
C ALA A 13 -12.23 12.49 -5.07
N LEU A 14 -10.94 12.73 -4.79
CA LEU A 14 -10.18 11.98 -3.79
C LEU A 14 -10.80 12.17 -2.40
N ASP A 15 -11.07 13.42 -2.00
CA ASP A 15 -11.65 13.77 -0.71
C ASP A 15 -13.04 13.14 -0.50
N GLY A 16 -13.90 13.17 -1.53
CA GLY A 16 -15.21 12.52 -1.49
C GLY A 16 -15.12 11.00 -1.30
N TYR A 17 -14.14 10.35 -1.95
CA TYR A 17 -13.89 8.92 -1.76
C TYR A 17 -13.43 8.59 -0.33
N TYR A 18 -12.48 9.35 0.24
CA TYR A 18 -12.07 9.14 1.64
C TYR A 18 -13.20 9.38 2.62
N MET A 19 -14.06 10.38 2.40
CA MET A 19 -15.24 10.63 3.23
C MET A 19 -16.23 9.47 3.19
N ALA A 20 -16.53 8.95 1.99
CA ALA A 20 -17.40 7.79 1.82
C ALA A 20 -16.86 6.55 2.53
N MET A 21 -15.56 6.30 2.42
CA MET A 21 -14.91 5.17 3.10
C MET A 21 -14.88 5.35 4.61
N ARG A 22 -14.66 6.58 5.10
CA ARG A 22 -14.73 6.92 6.52
C ARG A 22 -16.12 6.68 7.10
N ALA A 23 -17.18 6.99 6.35
CA ALA A 23 -18.57 6.70 6.76
C ALA A 23 -18.86 5.19 6.88
N LYS A 24 -18.03 4.33 6.26
CA LYS A 24 -18.05 2.88 6.41
C LYS A 24 -17.08 2.35 7.47
N GLY A 25 -16.44 3.24 8.24
CA GLY A 25 -15.51 2.87 9.31
C GLY A 25 -14.07 2.64 8.87
N PHE A 26 -13.71 2.90 7.61
CA PHE A 26 -12.33 2.76 7.15
C PHE A 26 -11.49 4.01 7.48
N SER A 27 -10.32 3.81 8.06
CA SER A 27 -9.33 4.88 8.23
C SER A 27 -8.70 5.26 6.89
N SER A 28 -8.17 6.49 6.76
CA SER A 28 -7.43 6.90 5.56
C SER A 28 -6.25 5.99 5.26
N ASN A 29 -5.50 5.55 6.28
CA ASN A 29 -4.39 4.61 6.12
C ASN A 29 -4.85 3.27 5.54
N THR A 30 -6.00 2.78 6.00
CA THR A 30 -6.60 1.54 5.48
C THR A 30 -6.94 1.72 4.01
N VAL A 31 -7.62 2.82 3.66
CA VAL A 31 -7.95 3.15 2.27
C VAL A 31 -6.70 3.22 1.39
N ASP A 32 -5.66 3.93 1.85
CA ASP A 32 -4.39 4.06 1.11
C ASP A 32 -3.68 2.73 0.91
N SER A 33 -3.70 1.86 1.92
CA SER A 33 -3.02 0.56 1.89
C SER A 33 -3.69 -0.46 0.96
N VAL A 34 -5.03 -0.38 0.81
CA VAL A 34 -5.82 -1.31 -0.03
C VAL A 34 -6.11 -0.76 -1.42
N ARG A 35 -5.95 0.55 -1.64
CA ARG A 35 -6.12 1.18 -2.96
C ARG A 35 -5.07 0.64 -3.92
N ARG A 36 -5.55 0.13 -5.06
CA ARG A 36 -4.69 -0.43 -6.09
C ARG A 36 -3.97 0.67 -6.88
N HIS A 37 -2.73 0.38 -7.24
CA HIS A 37 -1.89 1.22 -8.09
C HIS A 37 -1.10 0.33 -9.05
N LYS A 38 -0.57 0.93 -10.12
CA LYS A 38 0.21 0.20 -11.13
C LYS A 38 1.70 0.23 -10.78
N CYS A 39 2.37 -0.89 -10.95
CA CYS A 39 3.83 -0.97 -10.93
C CYS A 39 4.40 -0.08 -12.06
N PRO A 40 5.33 0.83 -11.77
CA PRO A 40 5.92 1.72 -12.79
C PRO A 40 6.81 0.97 -13.79
N ASN A 41 7.23 -0.26 -13.48
CA ASN A 41 8.08 -1.08 -14.35
C ASN A 41 7.27 -2.03 -15.25
N CYS A 42 6.30 -2.78 -14.69
CA CYS A 42 5.59 -3.84 -15.43
C CYS A 42 4.07 -3.64 -15.57
N ASN A 43 3.54 -2.51 -15.10
CA ASN A 43 2.10 -2.16 -15.12
C ASN A 43 1.16 -3.13 -14.37
N PHE A 44 1.68 -4.08 -13.59
CA PHE A 44 0.84 -4.91 -12.71
C PHE A 44 0.11 -4.04 -11.68
N GLU A 45 -1.19 -4.24 -11.53
CA GLU A 45 -2.03 -3.49 -10.61
C GLU A 45 -2.23 -4.26 -9.30
N PHE A 46 -1.87 -3.65 -8.17
CA PHE A 46 -1.94 -4.30 -6.86
C PHE A 46 -2.07 -3.28 -5.72
N ALA A 47 -2.48 -3.76 -4.55
CA ALA A 47 -2.54 -2.97 -3.31
C ALA A 47 -1.21 -3.03 -2.54
N LEU A 48 -0.89 -1.99 -1.76
CA LEU A 48 0.36 -1.94 -1.00
C LEU A 48 0.45 -3.07 0.03
N VAL A 49 -0.65 -3.35 0.74
CA VAL A 49 -0.70 -4.46 1.70
C VAL A 49 -0.44 -5.81 1.02
N TYR A 50 -0.99 -6.02 -0.18
CA TYR A 50 -0.79 -7.25 -0.95
C TYR A 50 0.67 -7.39 -1.39
N GLY A 51 1.28 -6.33 -1.91
CA GLY A 51 2.71 -6.34 -2.25
C GLY A 51 3.59 -6.67 -1.04
N ARG A 52 3.28 -6.08 0.12
CA ARG A 52 4.01 -6.34 1.37
C ARG A 52 3.88 -7.79 1.84
N THR A 53 2.68 -8.36 1.87
CA THR A 53 2.46 -9.73 2.38
C THR A 53 2.95 -10.81 1.43
N THR A 54 3.07 -10.52 0.13
CA THR A 54 3.49 -11.50 -0.90
C THR A 54 4.95 -11.33 -1.30
N ALA A 55 5.32 -10.18 -1.87
CA ALA A 55 6.67 -9.93 -2.40
C ALA A 55 7.70 -9.71 -1.29
N CYS A 56 7.29 -9.16 -0.14
CA CYS A 56 8.17 -8.96 1.01
C CYS A 56 8.07 -10.09 2.05
N ARG A 57 7.40 -11.21 1.74
CA ARG A 57 7.29 -12.34 2.66
C ARG A 57 8.69 -12.84 3.05
N GLY A 58 8.94 -12.96 4.36
CA GLY A 58 10.24 -13.38 4.90
C GLY A 58 11.30 -12.27 5.02
N CYS A 59 11.03 -11.06 4.52
CA CYS A 59 11.90 -9.91 4.78
C CYS A 59 11.67 -9.37 6.20
N ALA A 60 12.73 -9.26 7.00
CA ALA A 60 12.65 -8.71 8.36
C ALA A 60 12.13 -7.25 8.40
N GLU A 61 12.37 -6.49 7.33
CA GLU A 61 11.92 -5.11 7.20
C GLU A 61 10.42 -4.99 6.88
N ALA A 62 9.76 -6.09 6.52
CA ALA A 62 8.33 -6.07 6.17
C ALA A 62 7.42 -5.64 7.32
N VAL A 63 7.89 -5.82 8.57
CA VAL A 63 7.20 -5.43 9.81
C VAL A 63 7.89 -4.26 10.53
N LYS A 64 8.86 -3.59 9.89
CA LYS A 64 9.67 -2.51 10.51
C LYS A 64 9.49 -1.16 9.82
N ASN A 65 8.28 -0.84 9.36
CA ASN A 65 7.96 0.43 8.72
C ASN A 65 8.85 0.70 7.49
N CYS A 66 9.10 -0.34 6.68
CA CYS A 66 9.89 -0.22 5.47
C CYS A 66 9.23 0.78 4.49
N PRO A 67 9.96 1.80 4.01
CA PRO A 67 9.41 2.85 3.15
C PRO A 67 9.25 2.44 1.69
N LYS A 68 9.60 1.20 1.34
CA LYS A 68 9.58 0.69 -0.04
C LYS A 68 8.36 -0.15 -0.33
N VAL A 69 7.90 -0.09 -1.58
CA VAL A 69 6.99 -1.03 -2.22
C VAL A 69 7.83 -1.98 -3.05
N ARG A 70 7.49 -3.28 -3.05
CA ARG A 70 8.05 -4.28 -3.96
C ARG A 70 6.94 -4.88 -4.81
N CYS A 71 7.10 -4.87 -6.12
CA CYS A 71 6.11 -5.43 -7.04
C CYS A 71 6.04 -6.96 -6.91
N PRO A 72 4.86 -7.57 -6.69
CA PRO A 72 4.72 -9.03 -6.60
C PRO A 72 4.82 -9.75 -7.96
N LYS A 73 4.91 -9.01 -9.08
CA LYS A 73 5.05 -9.60 -10.43
C LYS A 73 6.49 -9.56 -10.95
N CYS A 74 7.22 -8.47 -10.71
CA CYS A 74 8.54 -8.24 -11.33
C CYS A 74 9.63 -7.79 -10.35
N ASP A 75 9.35 -7.81 -9.04
CA ASP A 75 10.29 -7.45 -7.96
C ASP A 75 10.86 -6.03 -7.98
N PHE A 76 10.45 -5.18 -8.93
CA PHE A 76 10.85 -3.78 -8.94
C PHE A 76 10.46 -3.09 -7.61
N GLU A 77 11.38 -2.30 -7.05
CA GLU A 77 11.19 -1.58 -5.80
C GLU A 77 11.15 -0.06 -6.02
N TRP A 78 10.25 0.64 -5.33
CA TRP A 78 10.17 2.10 -5.30
C TRP A 78 9.66 2.58 -3.93
N PHE A 79 9.68 3.88 -3.65
CA PHE A 79 9.20 4.37 -2.36
C PHE A 79 7.67 4.50 -2.31
N ILE A 80 7.10 4.27 -1.14
CA ILE A 80 5.66 4.48 -0.88
C ILE A 80 5.24 5.92 -1.18
N ARG A 81 6.13 6.91 -0.94
CA ARG A 81 5.89 8.33 -1.27
C ARG A 81 5.75 8.60 -2.77
N ASP A 82 6.18 7.67 -3.62
CA ASP A 82 6.11 7.80 -5.08
C ASP A 82 4.85 7.12 -5.64
N VAL A 83 3.99 6.56 -4.77
CA VAL A 83 2.70 5.96 -5.16
C VAL A 83 1.70 7.10 -5.45
N PRO A 84 0.94 7.07 -6.57
CA PRO A 84 0.17 8.22 -7.03
C PRO A 84 -0.81 8.85 -6.03
N HIS A 85 -1.45 8.04 -5.17
CA HIS A 85 -2.41 8.53 -4.17
C HIS A 85 -1.77 8.91 -2.83
N ILE A 86 -0.45 8.81 -2.70
CA ILE A 86 0.30 9.15 -1.48
C ILE A 86 1.20 10.36 -1.79
N ASN A 87 0.69 11.55 -1.51
CA ASN A 87 1.26 12.81 -2.02
C ASN A 87 2.23 13.53 -1.05
N ASN A 88 2.57 12.95 0.11
CA ASN A 88 3.44 13.60 1.09
C ASN A 88 4.20 12.56 1.95
N LYS A 89 5.44 12.89 2.34
CA LYS A 89 6.30 12.09 3.23
C LYS A 89 5.62 11.71 4.56
N TYR A 90 4.82 12.60 5.15
CA TYR A 90 4.12 12.31 6.41
C TYR A 90 3.01 11.26 6.22
N ARG A 91 2.31 11.32 5.07
CA ARG A 91 1.29 10.34 4.71
C ARG A 91 1.92 8.99 4.38
N ALA A 92 3.01 9.00 3.61
CA ALA A 92 3.80 7.80 3.34
C ALA A 92 4.21 7.10 4.65
N ARG A 93 4.75 7.86 5.62
CA ARG A 93 5.13 7.31 6.93
C ARG A 93 3.96 6.71 7.71
N SER A 94 2.81 7.37 7.70
CA SER A 94 1.60 6.86 8.35
C SER A 94 1.12 5.55 7.72
N VAL A 95 1.18 5.44 6.39
CA VAL A 95 0.81 4.23 5.63
C VAL A 95 1.84 3.11 5.84
N GLU A 96 3.13 3.42 5.88
CA GLU A 96 4.22 2.48 6.21
C GLU A 96 3.98 1.79 7.56
N THR A 97 3.68 2.60 8.59
CA THR A 97 3.39 2.11 9.93
C THR A 97 2.15 1.22 9.92
N HIS A 98 1.06 1.69 9.34
CA HIS A 98 -0.18 0.92 9.25
C HIS A 98 -0.01 -0.44 8.56
N ILE A 99 0.70 -0.48 7.42
CA ILE A 99 0.95 -1.72 6.69
C ILE A 99 1.80 -2.69 7.53
N SER A 100 2.80 -2.16 8.26
CA SER A 100 3.66 -2.99 9.11
C SER A 100 2.88 -3.62 10.25
N GLU A 101 2.01 -2.85 10.92
CA GLU A 101 1.10 -3.35 11.97
C GLU A 101 0.16 -4.45 11.43
N VAL A 102 -0.39 -4.26 10.23
CA VAL A 102 -1.26 -5.28 9.59
C VAL A 102 -0.51 -6.58 9.34
N VAL A 103 0.72 -6.50 8.82
CA VAL A 103 1.55 -7.68 8.53
C VAL A 103 2.02 -8.36 9.81
N GLU A 104 2.42 -7.57 10.81
CA GLU A 104 2.82 -8.05 12.12
C GLU A 104 1.69 -8.81 12.80
N LYS A 105 0.49 -8.22 12.83
CA LYS A 105 -0.72 -8.89 13.32
C LYS A 105 -1.00 -10.18 12.55
N TYR A 106 -0.90 -10.15 11.22
CA TYR A 106 -1.10 -11.36 10.42
C TYR A 106 -0.08 -12.45 10.78
N TYR A 107 1.19 -12.11 11.01
CA TYR A 107 2.20 -13.08 11.45
C TYR A 107 1.89 -13.64 12.83
N GLU A 108 1.47 -12.80 13.77
CA GLU A 108 1.08 -13.20 15.13
C GLU A 108 -0.14 -14.14 15.11
N ASP A 109 -1.18 -13.78 14.38
CA ASP A 109 -2.41 -14.57 14.23
C ASP A 109 -2.14 -15.95 13.58
N ASN A 110 -1.08 -16.08 12.76
CA ASN A 110 -0.69 -17.33 12.09
C ASN A 110 0.47 -18.07 12.78
N GLY A 111 0.94 -17.59 13.94
CA GLY A 111 2.05 -18.21 14.68
C GLY A 111 3.40 -18.17 13.97
N TRP A 112 3.59 -17.24 13.03
CA TRP A 112 4.87 -17.08 12.33
C TRP A 112 5.87 -16.37 13.22
N LYS A 113 7.01 -17.03 13.45
CA LYS A 113 8.11 -16.44 14.21
C LYS A 113 8.76 -15.34 13.38
N LYS A 114 8.92 -14.15 13.98
CA LYS A 114 9.77 -13.10 13.44
C LYS A 114 11.21 -13.66 13.41
N ASN A 115 11.70 -14.04 12.23
CA ASN A 115 13.11 -14.41 12.10
C ASN A 115 13.93 -13.16 12.39
N ARG A 116 14.77 -13.28 13.43
CA ARG A 116 15.56 -12.22 14.04
C ARG A 116 16.57 -11.62 13.06
#